data_AF-A0A212F751-F1
#
_entry.id   AF-A0A212F751-F1
#
_cell.length_a   1.000
_cell.length_b   1.000
_cell.length_c   1.000
_cell.angle_alpha   90.00
_cell.angle_beta   90.00
_cell.angle_gamma   90.00
#
_symmetry.space_group_name_H-M   'P 1'
#
loop_
_entity.id
_entity.type
_entity.pdbx_description
1 polymer ?
#
loop_
_entity_poly.entity_id
_entity_poly.type
_entity_poly.pdbx_seq_one_letter_code
_entity_poly.pdbx_strand_id
1 'polypeptide(L)'
;MAWQVRFTRDGRQRLAGVLRALLIAQLAISLVMVIFCYNVTVKVMSLLKNIHKVTVMLFYALLLLHAYCMKLHYTSGFRLISWLLRCPHWPRAAPVTRLWLISGCLVALNGLLVHAACKSTLKALMKELSSSLRIGISHYLSEPTWKRIMDTMQVELNCCGVESPSDWHEIPWINMDFLNEDSELVMKLSGTDGKALPPVSPYSCCSPHVLAACCHDPLQQFEDSWWGSAAGATLSARSCRDAVGAPLARAALAIHTLSALALVLQLVVVMVTQLVVRSALQAVARGDWTGHHDRVFDHFDLLQL
;
A
#
# COMPACT_ATOMS: atom_id res chain seq x y z
N MET A 1 32.93 25.38 -14.47
CA MET A 1 31.96 25.90 -15.45
C MET A 1 30.55 25.48 -15.02
N ALA A 2 29.85 26.32 -14.27
CA ALA A 2 28.47 26.04 -13.89
C ALA A 2 27.55 26.43 -15.05
N TRP A 3 26.78 25.48 -15.58
CA TRP A 3 25.73 25.72 -16.57
C TRP A 3 24.76 26.80 -16.05
N GLN A 4 24.92 28.04 -16.51
CA GLN A 4 24.01 29.14 -16.16
C GLN A 4 22.81 29.11 -17.12
N VAL A 5 21.79 28.33 -16.78
CA VAL A 5 20.52 28.32 -17.51
C VAL A 5 19.85 29.69 -17.31
N ARG A 6 19.75 30.47 -18.39
CA ARG A 6 19.10 31.79 -18.40
C ARG A 6 17.65 31.64 -18.83
N PHE A 7 16.72 32.10 -18.00
CA PHE A 7 15.30 32.12 -18.34
C PHE A 7 14.80 33.55 -18.55
N THR A 8 14.12 33.77 -19.67
CA THR A 8 13.34 34.99 -19.92
C THR A 8 12.17 35.09 -18.94
N ARG A 9 11.55 36.28 -18.82
CA ARG A 9 10.36 36.50 -17.99
C ARG A 9 9.23 35.52 -18.34
N ASP A 10 9.00 35.30 -19.63
CA ASP A 10 7.99 34.36 -20.12
C ASP A 10 8.36 32.91 -19.80
N GLY A 11 9.65 32.55 -19.89
CA GLY A 11 10.15 31.24 -19.47
C GLY A 11 9.88 30.97 -17.98
N ARG A 12 10.09 31.96 -17.11
CA ARG A 12 9.79 31.86 -15.66
C ARG A 12 8.29 31.71 -15.41
N GLN A 13 7.44 32.41 -16.16
CA GLN A 13 5.98 32.27 -16.04
C GLN A 13 5.50 30.87 -16.47
N ARG A 14 6.04 30.33 -17.57
CA ARG A 14 5.74 28.95 -18.00
C ARG A 14 6.14 27.92 -16.96
N LEU A 15 7.36 28.03 -16.41
CA LEU A 15 7.84 27.15 -15.33
C LEU A 15 6.97 27.24 -14.07
N ALA A 16 6.53 28.44 -13.69
CA ALA A 16 5.61 28.62 -12.58
C ALA A 16 4.24 27.99 -12.83
N GLY A 17 3.76 28.00 -14.08
CA GLY A 17 2.56 27.26 -14.51
C GLY A 17 2.73 25.75 -14.33
N VAL A 18 3.85 25.19 -14.80
CA VAL A 18 4.19 23.76 -14.59
C VAL A 18 4.26 23.43 -13.10
N LEU A 19 4.92 24.26 -12.30
CA LEU A 19 5.05 24.04 -10.85
C LEU A 19 3.68 24.05 -10.14
N ARG A 20 2.78 24.96 -10.52
CA ARG A 20 1.40 24.97 -9.99
C ARG A 20 0.65 23.69 -10.37
N ALA A 21 0.78 23.23 -11.62
CA ALA A 21 0.16 21.99 -12.08
C ALA A 21 0.69 20.77 -11.30
N LEU A 22 2.00 20.68 -11.07
CA LEU A 22 2.62 19.62 -10.26
C LEU A 22 2.08 19.62 -8.82
N LEU A 23 1.98 20.79 -8.19
CA LEU A 23 1.43 20.93 -6.84
C LEU A 23 -0.06 20.49 -6.77
N ILE A 24 -0.87 20.83 -7.78
CA ILE A 24 -2.27 20.37 -7.87
C ILE A 24 -2.34 18.85 -8.03
N ALA A 25 -1.53 18.28 -8.92
CA ALA A 25 -1.47 16.84 -9.14
C ALA A 25 -1.10 16.08 -7.85
N GLN A 26 -0.12 16.59 -7.10
CA GLN A 26 0.31 15.98 -5.84
C GLN A 26 -0.79 16.01 -4.76
N LEU A 27 -1.55 17.13 -4.68
CA LEU A 27 -2.70 17.22 -3.79
C LEU A 27 -3.78 16.21 -4.20
N ALA A 28 -4.10 16.10 -5.49
CA ALA A 28 -5.09 15.15 -6.00
C ALA A 28 -4.71 13.70 -5.68
N ILE A 29 -3.45 13.31 -5.90
CA ILE A 29 -2.93 11.98 -5.55
C ILE A 29 -3.07 11.72 -4.05
N SER A 30 -2.74 12.69 -3.20
CA SER A 30 -2.86 12.54 -1.74
C SER A 30 -4.31 12.32 -1.29
N LEU A 31 -5.28 13.00 -1.91
CA LEU A 31 -6.71 12.83 -1.63
C LEU A 31 -7.21 11.45 -2.08
N VAL A 32 -6.84 11.02 -3.29
CA VAL A 32 -7.17 9.68 -3.80
C VAL A 32 -6.63 8.60 -2.86
N MET A 33 -5.38 8.74 -2.39
CA MET A 33 -4.76 7.79 -1.48
C MET A 33 -5.51 7.71 -0.13
N VAL A 34 -5.94 8.84 0.43
CA VAL A 34 -6.74 8.87 1.68
C VAL A 34 -8.11 8.21 1.49
N ILE A 35 -8.83 8.55 0.42
CA ILE A 35 -10.16 8.00 0.13
C ILE A 35 -10.06 6.48 -0.07
N PHE A 36 -9.07 6.03 -0.86
CA PHE A 36 -8.84 4.62 -1.09
C PHE A 36 -8.51 3.89 0.22
N CYS A 37 -7.58 4.42 1.01
CA CYS A 37 -7.19 3.79 2.27
C CYS A 37 -8.36 3.75 3.27
N TYR A 38 -9.19 4.78 3.35
CA TYR A 38 -10.38 4.78 4.20
C TYR A 38 -11.31 3.61 3.88
N ASN A 39 -11.62 3.40 2.59
CA ASN A 39 -12.47 2.29 2.15
C ASN A 39 -11.88 0.92 2.51
N VAL A 40 -10.56 0.76 2.39
CA VAL A 40 -9.86 -0.49 2.76
C VAL A 40 -9.88 -0.69 4.27
N THR A 41 -9.53 0.34 5.04
CA THR A 41 -9.47 0.30 6.50
C THR A 41 -10.81 -0.04 7.12
N VAL A 42 -11.92 0.55 6.65
CA VAL A 42 -13.26 0.25 7.18
C VAL A 42 -13.60 -1.25 7.04
N LYS A 43 -13.28 -1.85 5.89
CA LYS A 43 -13.52 -3.29 5.67
C LYS A 43 -12.64 -4.14 6.59
N VAL A 44 -11.35 -3.85 6.66
CA VAL A 44 -10.37 -4.63 7.43
C VAL A 44 -10.60 -4.53 8.94
N MET A 45 -10.98 -3.36 9.46
CA MET A 45 -11.17 -3.13 10.90
C MET A 45 -12.27 -3.99 11.53
N SER A 46 -13.26 -4.41 10.74
CA SER A 46 -14.33 -5.31 11.20
C SER A 46 -13.83 -6.73 11.51
N LEU A 47 -12.68 -7.13 10.95
CA LEU A 47 -12.16 -8.49 11.00
C LEU A 47 -11.00 -8.69 11.98
N LEU A 48 -10.48 -7.62 12.59
CA LEU A 48 -9.26 -7.66 13.38
C LEU A 48 -9.49 -7.76 14.89
N LYS A 49 -8.49 -8.28 15.60
CA LYS A 49 -8.37 -8.15 17.07
C LYS A 49 -7.92 -6.74 17.47
N ASN A 50 -8.20 -6.35 18.71
CA ASN A 50 -7.96 -4.99 19.22
C ASN A 50 -6.51 -4.50 19.03
N ILE A 51 -5.50 -5.36 19.18
CA ILE A 51 -4.10 -4.95 19.02
C ILE A 51 -3.76 -4.53 17.58
N HIS A 52 -4.25 -5.27 16.59
CA HIS A 52 -4.04 -4.98 15.17
C HIS A 52 -4.91 -3.82 14.70
N LYS A 53 -6.08 -3.61 15.31
CA LYS A 53 -6.89 -2.40 15.10
C LYS A 53 -6.10 -1.14 15.42
N VAL A 54 -5.34 -1.13 16.53
CA VAL A 54 -4.49 0.02 16.89
C VAL A 54 -3.42 0.25 15.82
N THR A 55 -2.74 -0.80 15.35
CA THR A 55 -1.74 -0.67 14.28
C THR A 55 -2.33 -0.06 12.99
N VAL A 56 -3.51 -0.55 12.57
CA VAL A 56 -4.19 -0.03 11.37
C VAL A 56 -4.65 1.42 11.58
N MET A 57 -5.15 1.78 12.76
CA MET A 57 -5.52 3.16 13.08
C MET A 57 -4.32 4.10 13.09
N LEU A 58 -3.18 3.68 13.64
CA LEU A 58 -1.95 4.47 13.62
C LEU A 58 -1.45 4.71 12.20
N PHE A 59 -1.48 3.67 11.34
CA PHE A 59 -1.16 3.81 9.93
C PHE A 59 -2.11 4.81 9.22
N TYR A 60 -3.41 4.70 9.47
CA TYR A 60 -4.39 5.61 8.88
C TYR A 60 -4.22 7.06 9.38
N ALA A 61 -3.94 7.26 10.67
CA ALA A 61 -3.64 8.57 11.24
C ALA A 61 -2.39 9.20 10.62
N LEU A 62 -1.34 8.40 10.39
CA LEU A 62 -0.13 8.84 9.71
C LEU A 62 -0.42 9.27 8.25
N LEU A 63 -1.29 8.54 7.55
CA LEU A 63 -1.70 8.90 6.18
C LEU A 63 -2.49 10.21 6.15
N LEU A 64 -3.40 10.43 7.11
CA LEU A 64 -4.12 11.70 7.26
C LEU A 64 -3.18 12.85 7.56
N LEU A 65 -2.21 12.64 8.47
CA LEU A 65 -1.17 13.62 8.75
C LEU A 65 -0.37 13.96 7.48
N HIS A 66 0.00 12.96 6.69
CA HIS A 66 0.67 13.17 5.40
C HIS A 66 -0.16 14.03 4.44
N ALA A 67 -1.44 13.71 4.26
CA ALA A 67 -2.34 14.50 3.41
C ALA A 67 -2.52 15.94 3.92
N TYR A 68 -2.56 16.14 5.25
CA TYR A 68 -2.62 17.46 5.84
C TYR A 68 -1.33 18.27 5.61
N CYS A 69 -0.16 17.66 5.85
CA CYS A 69 1.14 18.28 5.53
C CYS A 69 1.23 18.64 4.04
N MET A 70 0.75 17.76 3.15
CA MET A 70 0.66 17.99 1.71
C MET A 70 -0.20 19.20 1.36
N LYS A 71 -1.37 19.34 1.99
CA LYS A 71 -2.26 20.52 1.82
C LYS A 71 -1.57 21.82 2.26
N LEU A 72 -0.89 21.81 3.40
CA LEU A 72 -0.15 22.99 3.88
C LEU A 72 1.00 23.36 2.94
N HIS A 73 1.76 22.38 2.46
CA HIS A 73 2.83 22.59 1.48
C HIS A 73 2.29 23.14 0.15
N TYR A 74 1.19 22.58 -0.35
CA TYR A 74 0.50 23.03 -1.55
C TYR A 74 0.08 24.50 -1.44
N THR A 75 -0.68 24.84 -0.39
CA THR A 75 -1.23 26.20 -0.21
C THR A 75 -0.14 27.24 -0.02
N SER A 76 0.89 26.94 0.78
CA SER A 76 2.05 27.81 0.97
C SER A 76 2.87 27.97 -0.32
N GLY A 77 3.03 26.89 -1.11
CA GLY A 77 3.76 26.91 -2.39
C GLY A 77 3.06 27.75 -3.45
N PHE A 78 1.74 27.60 -3.58
CA PHE A 78 0.93 28.39 -4.51
C PHE A 78 1.04 29.89 -4.22
N ARG A 79 1.01 30.26 -2.92
CA ARG A 79 1.24 31.65 -2.48
C ARG A 79 2.67 32.09 -2.81
N LEU A 80 3.67 31.31 -2.44
CA LEU A 80 5.09 31.62 -2.67
C LEU A 80 5.37 31.92 -4.15
N ILE A 81 4.91 31.06 -5.06
CA ILE A 81 5.08 31.25 -6.52
C ILE A 81 4.45 32.57 -6.97
N SER A 82 3.27 32.90 -6.47
CA SER A 82 2.56 34.12 -6.82
C SER A 82 3.27 35.37 -6.33
N TRP A 83 3.86 35.33 -5.13
CA TRP A 83 4.69 36.41 -4.58
C TRP A 83 6.00 36.57 -5.36
N LEU A 84 6.71 35.48 -5.68
CA LEU A 84 7.96 35.50 -6.44
C LEU A 84 7.78 36.11 -7.84
N LEU A 85 6.64 35.87 -8.49
CA LEU A 85 6.35 36.44 -9.80
C LEU A 85 5.89 37.91 -9.77
N ARG A 86 5.21 38.34 -8.71
CA ARG A 86 4.70 39.72 -8.58
C ARG A 86 5.74 40.68 -8.00
N CYS A 87 6.45 40.24 -6.96
CA CYS A 87 7.34 41.07 -6.14
C CYS A 87 8.73 40.40 -6.05
N PRO A 88 9.55 40.46 -7.10
CA PRO A 88 10.85 39.77 -7.16
C PRO A 88 11.91 40.38 -6.22
N HIS A 89 11.81 41.67 -5.89
CA HIS A 89 12.73 42.40 -5.01
C HIS A 89 12.42 42.17 -3.53
N TRP A 90 11.51 41.25 -3.21
CA TRP A 90 11.09 41.03 -1.84
C TRP A 90 12.23 40.47 -1.00
N PRO A 91 12.73 41.20 0.02
CA PRO A 91 13.94 40.81 0.76
C PRO A 91 13.78 39.49 1.52
N ARG A 92 12.54 39.09 1.81
CA ARG A 92 12.23 37.82 2.49
C ARG A 92 12.04 36.65 1.53
N ALA A 93 12.16 36.84 0.21
CA ALA A 93 11.93 35.78 -0.78
C ALA A 93 12.86 34.56 -0.56
N ALA A 94 14.15 34.80 -0.33
CA ALA A 94 15.13 33.74 -0.10
C ALA A 94 14.87 32.93 1.19
N PRO A 95 14.72 33.54 2.38
CA PRO A 95 14.45 32.78 3.60
C PRO A 95 13.10 32.06 3.56
N VAL A 96 12.03 32.69 3.05
CA VAL A 96 10.71 32.05 2.93
C VAL A 96 10.75 30.85 1.97
N THR A 97 11.47 30.97 0.85
CA THR A 97 11.69 29.83 -0.06
C THR A 97 12.44 28.71 0.62
N ARG A 98 13.49 29.02 1.39
CA ARG A 98 14.27 28.00 2.13
C ARG A 98 13.38 27.24 3.12
N LEU A 99 12.56 27.95 3.89
CA LEU A 99 11.59 27.33 4.80
C LEU A 99 10.60 26.42 4.07
N TRP A 100 10.10 26.88 2.91
CA TRP A 100 9.20 26.08 2.10
C TRP A 100 9.88 24.80 1.57
N LEU A 101 11.13 24.88 1.11
CA LEU A 101 11.91 23.71 0.70
C LEU A 101 12.14 22.72 1.85
N ILE A 102 12.43 23.20 3.07
CA ILE A 102 12.55 22.36 4.27
C ILE A 102 11.22 21.63 4.52
N SER A 103 10.09 22.35 4.43
CA SER A 103 8.77 21.71 4.57
C SER A 103 8.52 20.62 3.53
N GLY A 104 9.05 20.78 2.31
CA GLY A 104 9.05 19.76 1.27
C GLY A 104 9.86 18.52 1.58
N CYS A 105 11.04 18.68 2.17
CA CYS A 105 11.82 17.54 2.65
C CYS A 105 11.09 16.79 3.77
N LEU A 106 10.44 17.50 4.69
CA LEU A 106 9.65 16.89 5.77
C LEU A 106 8.43 16.12 5.23
N VAL A 107 7.76 16.67 4.21
CA VAL A 107 6.68 15.97 3.49
C VAL A 107 7.18 14.69 2.83
N ALA A 108 8.32 14.73 2.15
CA ALA A 108 8.93 13.54 1.54
C ALA A 108 9.29 12.49 2.59
N LEU A 109 9.89 12.90 3.71
CA LEU A 109 10.22 12.02 4.83
C LEU A 109 8.96 11.36 5.43
N ASN A 110 7.88 12.13 5.62
CA ASN A 110 6.61 11.58 6.08
C ASN A 110 6.01 10.60 5.06
N GLY A 111 6.13 10.87 3.77
CA GLY A 111 5.72 9.93 2.71
C GLY A 111 6.49 8.60 2.75
N LEU A 112 7.79 8.64 3.02
CA LEU A 112 8.61 7.43 3.24
C LEU A 112 8.16 6.67 4.50
N LEU A 113 7.82 7.39 5.57
CA LEU A 113 7.29 6.79 6.78
C LEU A 113 5.94 6.09 6.54
N VAL A 114 5.04 6.71 5.76
CA VAL A 114 3.77 6.09 5.33
C VAL A 114 4.04 4.80 4.54
N HIS A 115 5.00 4.83 3.60
CA HIS A 115 5.38 3.63 2.84
C HIS A 115 5.88 2.50 3.75
N ALA A 116 6.77 2.80 4.68
CA ALA A 116 7.29 1.83 5.64
C ALA A 116 6.20 1.30 6.58
N ALA A 117 5.32 2.17 7.08
CA ALA A 117 4.20 1.81 7.93
C ALA A 117 3.20 0.91 7.20
N CYS A 118 2.89 1.18 5.93
CA CYS A 118 2.04 0.34 5.09
C CYS A 118 2.61 -1.09 4.97
N LYS A 119 3.90 -1.20 4.65
CA LYS A 119 4.59 -2.50 4.54
C LYS A 119 4.58 -3.27 5.87
N SER A 120 4.86 -2.58 6.98
CA SER A 120 4.83 -3.16 8.32
C SER A 120 3.43 -3.66 8.69
N THR A 121 2.42 -2.84 8.42
CA THR A 121 1.01 -3.18 8.68
C THR A 121 0.56 -4.38 7.86
N LEU A 122 0.88 -4.43 6.56
CA LEU A 122 0.59 -5.59 5.72
C LEU A 122 1.21 -6.87 6.27
N LYS A 123 2.49 -6.82 6.67
CA LYS A 123 3.19 -7.98 7.24
C LYS A 123 2.52 -8.45 8.54
N ALA A 124 2.14 -7.53 9.42
CA ALA A 124 1.46 -7.85 10.67
C ALA A 124 0.08 -8.50 10.41
N LEU A 125 -0.70 -7.94 9.50
CA LEU A 125 -2.01 -8.48 9.12
C LEU A 125 -1.90 -9.88 8.52
N MET A 126 -0.95 -10.12 7.62
CA MET A 126 -0.73 -11.43 7.02
C MET A 126 -0.28 -12.48 8.04
N LYS A 127 0.50 -12.08 9.06
CA LYS A 127 0.90 -12.96 10.16
C LYS A 127 -0.29 -13.33 11.04
N GLU A 128 -1.10 -12.35 11.41
CA GLU A 128 -2.29 -12.57 12.23
C GLU A 128 -3.33 -13.44 11.50
N LEU A 129 -3.48 -13.25 10.19
CA LEU A 129 -4.33 -14.09 9.34
C LEU A 129 -3.87 -15.55 9.42
N SER A 130 -2.58 -15.84 9.16
CA SER A 130 -2.04 -17.19 9.27
C SER A 130 -2.31 -17.80 10.66
N SER A 131 -2.03 -17.04 11.73
CA SER A 131 -2.24 -17.51 13.09
C SER A 131 -3.71 -17.79 13.39
N SER A 132 -4.62 -16.93 12.94
CA SER A 132 -6.06 -17.08 13.16
C SER A 132 -6.62 -18.27 12.38
N LEU A 133 -6.15 -18.51 11.16
CA LEU A 133 -6.54 -19.68 10.38
C LEU A 133 -6.05 -20.99 11.02
N ARG A 134 -4.82 -21.03 11.56
CA ARG A 134 -4.32 -22.21 12.30
C ARG A 134 -5.17 -22.51 13.55
N ILE A 135 -5.57 -21.47 14.30
CA ILE A 135 -6.52 -21.62 15.41
C ILE A 135 -7.86 -22.14 14.89
N GLY A 136 -8.36 -21.58 13.79
CA GLY A 136 -9.61 -22.01 13.18
C GLY A 136 -9.62 -23.47 12.75
N ILE A 137 -8.50 -24.00 12.25
CA ILE A 137 -8.33 -25.43 11.97
C ILE A 137 -8.40 -26.24 13.27
N SER A 138 -7.61 -25.89 14.29
CA SER A 138 -7.61 -26.64 15.57
C SER A 138 -8.98 -26.70 16.25
N HIS A 139 -9.79 -25.65 16.11
CA HIS A 139 -11.13 -25.55 16.69
C HIS A 139 -12.26 -25.93 15.71
N TYR A 140 -11.93 -26.45 14.53
CA TYR A 140 -12.88 -26.65 13.44
C TYR A 140 -14.07 -27.54 13.83
N LEU A 141 -13.87 -28.67 14.52
CA LEU A 141 -14.97 -29.52 14.98
C LEU A 141 -15.52 -29.16 16.38
N SER A 142 -14.74 -28.45 17.19
CA SER A 142 -15.15 -28.10 18.56
C SER A 142 -16.04 -26.85 18.61
N GLU A 143 -15.92 -25.94 17.63
CA GLU A 143 -16.63 -24.67 17.61
C GLU A 143 -17.37 -24.46 16.28
N PRO A 144 -18.73 -24.47 16.27
CA PRO A 144 -19.52 -24.35 15.05
C PRO A 144 -19.24 -23.08 14.23
N THR A 145 -18.85 -21.99 14.91
CA THR A 145 -18.48 -20.72 14.28
C THR A 145 -17.23 -20.87 13.41
N TRP A 146 -16.20 -21.56 13.90
CA TRP A 146 -14.97 -21.81 13.13
C TRP A 146 -15.22 -22.71 11.94
N LYS A 147 -16.02 -23.77 12.11
CA LYS A 147 -16.47 -24.62 11.00
C LYS A 147 -17.11 -23.80 9.89
N ARG A 148 -18.11 -22.99 10.24
CA ARG A 148 -18.84 -22.17 9.28
C ARG A 148 -17.93 -21.19 8.55
N ILE A 149 -17.04 -20.49 9.27
CA ILE A 149 -16.12 -19.52 8.68
C ILE A 149 -15.14 -20.21 7.72
N MET A 150 -14.55 -21.33 8.15
CA MET A 150 -13.57 -22.07 7.35
C MET A 150 -14.20 -22.67 6.09
N ASP A 151 -15.35 -23.35 6.24
CA ASP A 151 -16.06 -23.96 5.12
C ASP A 151 -16.50 -22.91 4.08
N THR A 152 -17.08 -21.81 4.55
CA THR A 152 -17.51 -20.71 3.66
C THR A 152 -16.31 -20.13 2.91
N MET A 153 -15.21 -19.85 3.63
CA MET A 153 -14.00 -19.28 3.02
C MET A 153 -13.37 -20.22 1.99
N GLN A 154 -13.24 -21.52 2.30
CA GLN A 154 -12.61 -22.50 1.42
C GLN A 154 -13.40 -22.69 0.13
N VAL A 155 -14.73 -22.79 0.24
CA VAL A 155 -15.63 -22.92 -0.92
C VAL A 155 -15.68 -21.62 -1.74
N GLU A 156 -15.90 -20.47 -1.11
CA GLU A 156 -16.07 -19.21 -1.85
C GLU A 156 -14.77 -18.73 -2.51
N LEU A 157 -13.62 -19.03 -1.91
CA LEU A 157 -12.31 -18.57 -2.41
C LEU A 157 -11.53 -19.65 -3.18
N ASN A 158 -12.09 -20.87 -3.29
CA ASN A 158 -11.42 -22.04 -3.85
C ASN A 158 -10.01 -22.21 -3.29
N CYS A 159 -9.94 -22.33 -1.96
CA CYS A 159 -8.68 -22.45 -1.22
C CYS A 159 -8.74 -23.60 -0.21
N CYS A 160 -7.60 -24.09 0.24
CA CYS A 160 -7.53 -25.12 1.28
C CYS A 160 -6.37 -24.87 2.25
N GLY A 161 -6.61 -25.21 3.52
CA GLY A 161 -5.65 -25.05 4.61
C GLY A 161 -5.25 -23.60 4.87
N VAL A 162 -4.11 -23.39 5.52
CA VAL A 162 -3.57 -22.05 5.79
C VAL A 162 -2.60 -21.64 4.68
N GLU A 163 -1.54 -22.42 4.52
CA GLU A 163 -0.49 -22.28 3.51
C GLU A 163 -0.56 -23.41 2.48
N SER A 164 -1.05 -24.58 2.87
CA SER A 164 -1.23 -25.73 1.99
C SER A 164 -2.40 -26.62 2.45
N PRO A 165 -2.94 -27.49 1.59
CA PRO A 165 -3.91 -28.51 2.01
C PRO A 165 -3.39 -29.43 3.14
N SER A 166 -2.07 -29.66 3.21
CA SER A 166 -1.45 -30.52 4.22
C SER A 166 -1.58 -29.98 5.65
N ASP A 167 -1.88 -28.69 5.83
CA ASP A 167 -2.13 -28.13 7.17
C ASP A 167 -3.24 -28.89 7.92
N TRP A 168 -4.22 -29.47 7.23
CA TRP A 168 -5.27 -30.31 7.83
C TRP A 168 -4.76 -31.64 8.38
N HIS A 169 -3.61 -32.11 7.91
CA HIS A 169 -2.97 -33.34 8.36
C HIS A 169 -1.87 -33.05 9.41
N GLU A 170 -1.50 -31.79 9.60
CA GLU A 170 -0.43 -31.35 10.50
C GLU A 170 -0.96 -30.66 11.77
N ILE A 171 -2.16 -30.08 11.72
CA ILE A 171 -2.78 -29.37 12.85
C ILE A 171 -3.88 -30.26 13.46
N PRO A 172 -3.79 -30.65 14.74
CA PRO A 172 -4.81 -31.52 15.34
C PRO A 172 -6.18 -30.83 15.44
N TRP A 173 -7.20 -31.37 14.78
CA TRP A 173 -8.54 -30.77 14.69
C TRP A 173 -9.70 -31.73 15.01
N ILE A 174 -9.43 -33.02 15.17
CA ILE A 174 -10.40 -34.06 15.53
C ILE A 174 -10.09 -34.56 16.94
N ASN A 175 -11.06 -34.49 17.86
CA ASN A 175 -10.88 -35.05 19.19
C ASN A 175 -10.93 -36.58 19.15
N MET A 176 -10.14 -37.23 20.01
CA MET A 176 -10.10 -38.71 20.11
C MET A 176 -11.45 -39.31 20.49
N ASP A 177 -12.29 -38.60 21.26
CA ASP A 177 -13.64 -39.03 21.66
C ASP A 177 -14.58 -39.30 20.46
N PHE A 178 -14.26 -38.76 19.28
CA PHE A 178 -15.01 -39.01 18.04
C PHE A 178 -14.54 -40.26 17.29
N LEU A 179 -13.44 -40.87 17.73
CA LEU A 179 -12.79 -42.00 17.09
C LEU A 179 -12.97 -43.24 17.95
N ASN A 180 -12.97 -44.41 17.32
CA ASN A 180 -13.01 -45.67 18.05
C ASN A 180 -11.65 -45.89 18.73
N GLU A 181 -11.58 -45.62 20.04
CA GLU A 181 -10.36 -45.71 20.85
C GLU A 181 -9.75 -47.13 20.86
N ASP A 182 -10.56 -48.16 20.63
CA ASP A 182 -10.11 -49.56 20.56
C ASP A 182 -9.41 -49.91 19.23
N SER A 183 -9.35 -48.98 18.27
CA SER A 183 -8.70 -49.19 16.98
C SER A 183 -7.19 -48.94 17.06
N GLU A 184 -6.39 -49.92 16.64
CA GLU A 184 -4.93 -49.81 16.53
C GLU A 184 -4.50 -48.65 15.59
N LEU A 185 -5.31 -48.34 14.58
CA LEU A 185 -5.08 -47.22 13.65
C LEU A 185 -5.25 -45.86 14.34
N VAL A 186 -6.28 -45.73 15.18
CA VAL A 186 -6.55 -44.51 15.95
C VAL A 186 -5.45 -44.26 16.99
N MET A 187 -4.96 -45.32 17.64
CA MET A 187 -3.80 -45.23 18.53
C MET A 187 -2.54 -44.75 17.80
N LYS A 188 -2.28 -45.21 16.57
CA LYS A 188 -1.13 -44.75 15.75
C LYS A 188 -1.26 -43.30 15.25
N LEU A 189 -2.48 -42.79 15.14
CA LEU A 189 -2.78 -41.42 14.67
C LEU A 189 -3.01 -40.43 15.82
N SER A 190 -2.92 -40.90 17.07
CA SER A 190 -3.14 -40.09 18.26
C SER A 190 -2.00 -39.09 18.49
N GLY A 191 -2.34 -37.81 18.61
CA GLY A 191 -1.41 -36.77 19.03
C GLY A 191 -1.28 -36.70 20.56
N THR A 192 -0.26 -35.98 21.04
CA THR A 192 -0.02 -35.79 22.49
C THR A 192 -1.12 -35.04 23.23
N ASP A 193 -2.01 -34.35 22.50
CA ASP A 193 -2.96 -33.39 23.05
C ASP A 193 -4.42 -33.93 23.06
N GLY A 194 -4.62 -35.25 22.93
CA GLY A 194 -5.96 -35.86 22.89
C GLY A 194 -6.74 -35.60 21.59
N LYS A 195 -6.02 -35.19 20.53
CA LYS A 195 -6.55 -34.99 19.17
C LYS A 195 -5.77 -35.85 18.18
N ALA A 196 -6.44 -36.31 17.12
CA ALA A 196 -5.84 -37.12 16.08
C ALA A 196 -5.38 -36.31 14.87
N LEU A 197 -4.42 -36.86 14.12
CA LEU A 197 -3.88 -36.33 12.86
C LEU A 197 -4.13 -37.32 11.70
N PRO A 198 -5.38 -37.65 11.36
CA PRO A 198 -5.63 -38.51 10.22
C PRO A 198 -5.32 -37.77 8.91
N PRO A 199 -5.03 -38.50 7.81
CA PRO A 199 -4.80 -37.92 6.49
C PRO A 199 -6.14 -37.48 5.84
N VAL A 200 -6.94 -36.71 6.57
CA VAL A 200 -8.29 -36.28 6.18
C VAL A 200 -8.35 -34.76 6.15
N SER A 201 -8.98 -34.24 5.09
CA SER A 201 -9.30 -32.83 4.92
C SER A 201 -10.84 -32.65 4.85
N PRO A 202 -11.37 -31.47 5.20
CA PRO A 202 -12.78 -31.17 4.99
C PRO A 202 -13.20 -31.22 3.52
N TYR A 203 -14.46 -31.60 3.26
CA TYR A 203 -15.06 -31.53 1.94
C TYR A 203 -15.00 -30.11 1.32
N SER A 204 -15.03 -29.06 2.13
CA SER A 204 -14.91 -27.67 1.68
C SER A 204 -13.58 -27.35 0.98
N CYS A 205 -12.54 -28.19 1.16
CA CYS A 205 -11.28 -28.08 0.42
C CYS A 205 -11.34 -28.61 -1.02
N CYS A 206 -12.38 -29.34 -1.40
CA CYS A 206 -12.51 -29.94 -2.72
C CYS A 206 -12.51 -28.88 -3.82
N SER A 207 -11.71 -29.11 -4.87
CA SER A 207 -11.66 -28.18 -6.00
C SER A 207 -12.84 -28.39 -6.95
N PRO A 208 -13.65 -27.36 -7.26
CA PRO A 208 -14.72 -27.50 -8.24
C PRO A 208 -14.21 -27.62 -9.69
N HIS A 209 -12.90 -27.42 -9.91
CA HIS A 209 -12.27 -27.52 -11.21
C HIS A 209 -11.89 -28.96 -11.58
N VAL A 210 -11.99 -29.89 -10.63
CA VAL A 210 -11.66 -31.30 -10.84
C VAL A 210 -12.96 -32.07 -11.02
N LEU A 211 -13.11 -32.73 -12.17
CA LEU A 211 -14.32 -33.51 -12.52
C LEU A 211 -14.35 -34.90 -11.86
N ALA A 212 -13.19 -35.38 -11.38
CA ALA A 212 -13.11 -36.64 -10.64
C ALA A 212 -13.72 -36.49 -9.23
N ALA A 213 -14.09 -37.62 -8.61
CA ALA A 213 -14.53 -37.63 -7.23
C ALA A 213 -13.46 -37.02 -6.31
N CYS A 214 -13.87 -36.12 -5.42
CA CYS A 214 -12.93 -35.49 -4.51
C CYS A 214 -12.42 -36.50 -3.47
N CYS A 215 -11.11 -36.56 -3.30
CA CYS A 215 -10.43 -37.41 -2.32
C CYS A 215 -10.02 -36.54 -1.12
N HIS A 216 -10.99 -36.23 -0.26
CA HIS A 216 -10.75 -35.49 0.99
C HIS A 216 -10.69 -36.42 2.21
N ASP A 217 -11.27 -37.62 2.12
CA ASP A 217 -11.21 -38.67 3.14
C ASP A 217 -10.73 -39.99 2.49
N PRO A 218 -9.40 -40.23 2.46
CA PRO A 218 -8.83 -41.46 1.91
C PRO A 218 -9.25 -42.71 2.67
N LEU A 219 -9.70 -42.59 3.93
CA LEU A 219 -10.09 -43.75 4.75
C LEU A 219 -11.45 -44.31 4.32
N GLN A 220 -12.27 -43.52 3.64
CA GLN A 220 -13.56 -43.94 3.08
C GLN A 220 -13.46 -44.43 1.63
N GLN A 221 -12.31 -44.26 0.97
CA GLN A 221 -12.13 -44.62 -0.43
C GLN A 221 -11.39 -45.96 -0.53
N PHE A 222 -12.06 -46.95 -1.12
CA PHE A 222 -11.56 -48.32 -1.28
C PHE A 222 -10.18 -48.38 -1.96
N GLU A 223 -9.42 -49.43 -1.61
CA GLU A 223 -8.04 -49.87 -1.93
C GLU A 223 -7.50 -49.75 -3.38
N ASP A 224 -7.95 -48.81 -4.21
CA ASP A 224 -7.34 -48.60 -5.51
C ASP A 224 -6.11 -47.68 -5.38
N SER A 225 -4.94 -48.23 -5.68
CA SER A 225 -3.62 -47.57 -5.67
C SER A 225 -3.54 -46.22 -6.40
N TRP A 226 -4.50 -45.95 -7.29
CA TRP A 226 -4.65 -44.67 -7.99
C TRP A 226 -4.92 -43.49 -7.06
N TRP A 227 -5.75 -43.66 -6.02
CA TRP A 227 -6.20 -42.57 -5.15
C TRP A 227 -5.08 -42.02 -4.27
N GLY A 228 -4.12 -42.86 -3.87
CA GLY A 228 -2.95 -42.42 -3.10
C GLY A 228 -2.08 -41.40 -3.84
N SER A 229 -2.03 -41.46 -5.17
CA SER A 229 -1.31 -40.50 -6.02
C SER A 229 -2.15 -39.29 -6.45
N ALA A 230 -3.48 -39.40 -6.42
CA ALA A 230 -4.42 -38.37 -6.86
C ALA A 230 -5.05 -37.56 -5.72
N ALA A 231 -4.91 -37.97 -4.46
CA ALA A 231 -5.53 -37.33 -3.30
C ALA A 231 -5.26 -35.82 -3.23
N GLY A 232 -3.99 -35.43 -3.35
CA GLY A 232 -3.60 -34.02 -3.38
C GLY A 232 -4.04 -33.25 -4.62
N ALA A 233 -4.34 -33.93 -5.73
CA ALA A 233 -4.74 -33.31 -7.00
C ALA A 233 -6.22 -32.91 -7.04
N THR A 234 -7.06 -33.49 -6.17
CA THR A 234 -8.50 -33.18 -6.10
C THR A 234 -8.83 -32.01 -5.15
N LEU A 235 -7.89 -31.64 -4.29
CA LEU A 235 -8.01 -30.54 -3.34
C LEU A 235 -7.56 -29.21 -3.97
N SER A 236 -8.10 -28.11 -3.44
CA SER A 236 -7.70 -26.77 -3.87
C SER A 236 -6.25 -26.48 -3.48
N ALA A 237 -5.35 -26.42 -4.47
CA ALA A 237 -3.93 -26.15 -4.26
C ALA A 237 -3.63 -24.73 -3.74
N ARG A 238 -4.57 -23.79 -3.88
CA ARG A 238 -4.42 -22.41 -3.44
C ARG A 238 -4.55 -22.31 -1.92
N SER A 239 -3.62 -21.62 -1.27
CA SER A 239 -3.67 -21.37 0.17
C SER A 239 -4.76 -20.35 0.52
N CYS A 240 -5.47 -20.55 1.65
CA CYS A 240 -6.47 -19.56 2.08
C CYS A 240 -5.85 -18.27 2.57
N ARG A 241 -4.63 -18.34 3.11
CA ARG A 241 -3.83 -17.15 3.43
C ARG A 241 -3.62 -16.27 2.20
N ASP A 242 -3.25 -16.84 1.06
CA ASP A 242 -3.03 -16.06 -0.16
C ASP A 242 -4.37 -15.62 -0.78
N ALA A 243 -5.41 -16.44 -0.67
CA ALA A 243 -6.73 -16.09 -1.17
C ALA A 243 -7.33 -14.86 -0.48
N VAL A 244 -7.26 -14.83 0.86
CA VAL A 244 -7.68 -13.68 1.68
C VAL A 244 -6.68 -12.54 1.63
N GLY A 245 -5.38 -12.84 1.49
CA GLY A 245 -4.30 -11.86 1.44
C GLY A 245 -4.21 -11.09 0.12
N ALA A 246 -4.64 -11.67 -1.00
CA ALA A 246 -4.49 -11.06 -2.32
C ALA A 246 -5.21 -9.69 -2.47
N PRO A 247 -6.47 -9.49 -2.00
CA PRO A 247 -7.08 -8.16 -1.96
C PRO A 247 -6.26 -7.14 -1.16
N LEU A 248 -5.72 -7.54 -0.01
CA LEU A 248 -4.92 -6.67 0.85
C LEU A 248 -3.58 -6.32 0.20
N ALA A 249 -2.92 -7.29 -0.44
CA ALA A 249 -1.68 -7.08 -1.18
C ALA A 249 -1.89 -6.13 -2.38
N ARG A 250 -3.00 -6.28 -3.12
CA ARG A 250 -3.37 -5.35 -4.20
C ARG A 250 -3.61 -3.93 -3.68
N ALA A 251 -4.28 -3.80 -2.54
CA ALA A 251 -4.49 -2.50 -1.91
C ALA A 251 -3.17 -1.86 -1.45
N ALA A 252 -2.29 -2.63 -0.81
CA ALA A 252 -0.97 -2.16 -0.40
C ALA A 252 -0.13 -1.73 -1.62
N LEU A 253 -0.15 -2.51 -2.71
CA LEU A 253 0.53 -2.14 -3.97
C LEU A 253 0.01 -0.81 -4.52
N ALA A 254 -1.30 -0.59 -4.53
CA ALA A 254 -1.88 0.70 -4.94
C ALA A 254 -1.37 1.86 -4.06
N ILE A 255 -1.31 1.67 -2.73
CA ILE A 255 -0.78 2.69 -1.82
C ILE A 255 0.73 2.92 -2.07
N HIS A 256 1.51 1.86 -2.26
CA HIS A 256 2.95 1.95 -2.53
C HIS A 256 3.24 2.68 -3.84
N THR A 257 2.51 2.37 -4.90
CA THR A 257 2.66 3.03 -6.21
C THR A 257 2.25 4.50 -6.15
N LEU A 258 1.13 4.84 -5.51
CA LEU A 258 0.70 6.23 -5.31
C LEU A 258 1.69 7.02 -4.44
N SER A 259 2.23 6.40 -3.39
CA SER A 259 3.25 7.00 -2.52
C SER A 259 4.57 7.26 -3.27
N ALA A 260 5.01 6.30 -4.09
CA ALA A 260 6.20 6.45 -4.92
C ALA A 260 6.03 7.56 -5.96
N LEU A 261 4.86 7.62 -6.61
CA LEU A 261 4.52 8.71 -7.54
C LEU A 261 4.52 10.07 -6.83
N ALA A 262 3.91 10.17 -5.64
CA ALA A 262 3.91 11.40 -4.85
C ALA A 262 5.32 11.84 -4.45
N LEU A 263 6.20 10.89 -4.11
CA LEU A 263 7.61 11.16 -3.79
C LEU A 263 8.37 11.69 -5.02
N VAL A 264 8.21 11.04 -6.18
CA VAL A 264 8.84 11.50 -7.43
C VAL A 264 8.36 12.90 -7.78
N LEU A 265 7.05 13.17 -7.69
CA LEU A 265 6.50 14.51 -7.92
C LEU A 265 7.06 15.52 -6.93
N GLN A 266 7.19 15.19 -5.64
CA GLN A 266 7.81 16.07 -4.64
C GLN A 266 9.26 16.43 -4.99
N LEU A 267 10.05 15.46 -5.47
CA LEU A 267 11.43 15.70 -5.92
C LEU A 267 11.45 16.63 -7.14
N VAL A 268 10.56 16.42 -8.12
CA VAL A 268 10.44 17.30 -9.28
C VAL A 268 10.01 18.71 -8.87
N VAL A 269 9.05 18.85 -7.95
CA VAL A 269 8.59 20.14 -7.39
C VAL A 269 9.75 20.88 -6.74
N VAL A 270 10.57 20.20 -5.93
CA VAL A 270 11.75 20.79 -5.28
C VAL A 270 12.75 21.25 -6.35
N MET A 271 13.06 20.42 -7.33
CA MET A 271 14.01 20.74 -8.40
C MET A 271 13.54 21.94 -9.23
N VAL A 272 12.29 21.92 -9.70
CA VAL A 272 11.70 23.03 -10.49
C VAL A 272 11.63 24.31 -9.67
N THR A 273 11.31 24.23 -8.37
CA THR A 273 11.30 25.42 -7.51
C THR A 273 12.68 26.02 -7.37
N GLN A 274 13.72 25.20 -7.18
CA GLN A 274 15.09 25.71 -7.13
C GLN A 274 15.51 26.37 -8.45
N LEU A 275 15.10 25.83 -9.60
CA LEU A 275 15.36 26.43 -10.90
C LEU A 275 14.67 27.80 -11.04
N VAL A 276 13.37 27.88 -10.71
CA VAL A 276 12.60 29.13 -10.77
C VAL A 276 13.21 30.18 -9.85
N VAL A 277 13.54 29.83 -8.61
CA VAL A 277 14.07 30.77 -7.61
C VAL A 277 15.47 31.26 -8.00
N ARG A 278 16.38 30.36 -8.38
CA ARG A 278 17.72 30.75 -8.82
C ARG A 278 17.66 31.67 -10.03
N SER A 279 16.79 31.37 -11.00
CA SER A 279 16.61 32.21 -12.19
C SER A 279 16.03 33.59 -11.86
N ALA A 280 15.07 33.67 -10.92
CA ALA A 280 14.45 34.92 -10.51
C ALA A 280 15.44 35.81 -9.75
N LEU A 281 16.19 35.25 -8.79
CA LEU A 281 17.20 35.98 -8.02
C LEU A 281 18.35 36.49 -8.92
N GLN A 282 18.80 35.68 -9.88
CA GLN A 282 19.82 36.10 -10.84
C GLN A 282 19.34 37.22 -11.78
N ALA A 283 18.07 37.18 -12.21
CA ALA A 283 17.50 38.25 -13.03
C ALA A 283 17.41 39.57 -12.26
N VAL A 284 17.07 39.54 -10.97
CA VAL A 284 17.08 40.73 -10.11
C VAL A 284 18.49 41.27 -9.93
N ALA A 285 19.48 40.41 -9.63
CA ALA A 285 20.86 40.83 -9.43
C ALA A 285 21.50 41.48 -10.67
N ARG A 286 20.98 41.19 -11.87
CA ARG A 286 21.45 41.75 -13.15
C ARG A 286 20.69 43.00 -13.61
N GLY A 287 19.58 43.36 -12.96
CA GLY A 287 18.68 44.42 -13.43
C GLY A 287 17.74 44.01 -14.58
N ASP A 288 17.88 42.81 -15.14
CA ASP A 288 17.11 42.30 -16.30
C ASP A 288 15.71 41.76 -15.93
N TRP A 289 15.14 42.18 -14.80
CA TRP A 289 13.86 41.64 -14.32
C TRP A 289 12.66 42.02 -15.21
N THR A 290 12.67 43.24 -15.76
CA THR A 290 11.56 43.80 -16.54
C THR A 290 11.52 43.34 -18.00
N GLY A 291 12.61 42.74 -18.52
CA GLY A 291 12.72 42.33 -19.92
C GLY A 291 12.65 43.50 -20.91
N HIS A 292 13.00 44.72 -20.48
CA HIS A 292 12.83 45.95 -21.26
C HIS A 292 14.13 46.54 -21.82
N HIS A 293 15.19 45.75 -21.93
CA HIS A 293 16.48 46.24 -22.42
C HIS A 293 16.72 46.07 -23.93
N ASP A 294 15.67 45.88 -24.74
CA ASP A 294 15.78 45.80 -26.22
C ASP A 294 14.96 46.87 -26.97
N ARG A 295 14.54 47.98 -26.34
CA ARG A 295 13.85 49.09 -27.07
C ARG A 295 14.22 50.50 -26.61
N VAL A 296 15.48 50.79 -26.29
CA VAL A 296 15.89 52.16 -25.96
C VAL A 296 17.08 52.66 -26.78
N PHE A 297 17.61 51.87 -27.72
CA PHE A 297 18.79 52.28 -28.50
C PHE A 297 18.54 52.81 -29.93
N ASP A 298 17.31 53.20 -30.30
CA ASP A 298 17.01 53.68 -31.67
C ASP A 298 16.28 55.04 -31.77
N HIS A 299 16.31 55.90 -30.74
CA HIS A 299 15.61 57.20 -30.87
C HIS A 299 16.24 58.41 -30.19
N PHE A 300 17.56 58.42 -30.02
CA PHE A 300 18.26 59.62 -29.53
C PHE A 300 19.55 59.90 -30.33
N ASP A 301 19.45 59.87 -31.66
CA ASP A 301 20.48 60.41 -32.58
C ASP A 301 19.83 61.06 -33.82
N LEU A 302 18.70 61.77 -33.64
CA LEU A 302 18.00 62.42 -34.76
C LEU A 302 17.45 63.81 -34.46
N LEU A 303 18.05 64.54 -33.52
CA LEU A 303 17.82 65.98 -33.35
C LEU A 303 19.16 66.69 -33.06
N GLN A 304 20.06 66.66 -34.04
CA GLN A 304 20.90 67.83 -34.36
C GLN A 304 20.24 68.55 -35.53
N LEU A 305 19.51 69.63 -35.25
CA LEU A 305 19.29 70.84 -36.07
C LEU A 305 18.40 71.80 -35.30
#